data_AF-A0A940NQ25-F1
#
_entry.id   AF-A0A940NQ25-F1
#
_cell.length_a   1.000
_cell.length_b   1.000
_cell.length_c   1.000
_cell.angle_alpha   90.00
_cell.angle_beta   90.00
_cell.angle_gamma   90.00
#
_symmetry.space_group_name_H-M   'P 1'
#
loop_
_entity.id
_entity.type
_entity.pdbx_description
1 polymer ?
#
loop_
_entity_poly.entity_id
_entity_poly.type
_entity_poly.pdbx_seq_one_letter_code
_entity_poly.pdbx_strand_id
1 'polypeptide(L)'
;MKWIPKKGCLFVCAVQLLLGGCGILGSEPDNMPYEPDTPAPAAHDGVFTSEHGSMRFNGDGTSLETDFDAELAALTGLPEGAQTGSYVFLSGDLPPHGSMPVRYDTAHEMQINVNEISVVIDMGIASEDGKTAQVGVDIVTPERIPMLFRQDGRSFDVMFIKDEHSESE
;
A
#
# COMPACT_ATOMS: atom_id res chain seq x y z
N MET A 1 -62.62 -20.91 -7.73
CA MET A 1 -63.05 -19.67 -7.04
C MET A 1 -63.42 -20.00 -5.60
N LYS A 2 -62.56 -19.62 -4.64
CA LYS A 2 -62.94 -19.12 -3.31
C LYS A 2 -61.66 -18.72 -2.58
N TRP A 3 -61.39 -17.42 -2.64
CA TRP A 3 -60.49 -16.69 -1.76
C TRP A 3 -61.35 -16.17 -0.60
N ILE A 4 -60.82 -16.17 0.62
CA ILE A 4 -61.00 -15.14 1.68
C ILE A 4 -60.23 -15.58 2.94
N PRO A 5 -59.60 -14.64 3.68
CA PRO A 5 -58.42 -14.86 4.51
C PRO A 5 -58.69 -14.82 6.02
N LYS A 6 -57.73 -15.28 6.84
CA LYS A 6 -57.66 -14.98 8.29
C LYS A 6 -56.20 -14.63 8.60
N LYS A 7 -55.88 -13.34 8.73
CA LYS A 7 -55.85 -12.56 9.99
C LYS A 7 -54.82 -13.08 11.00
N GLY A 8 -53.67 -12.39 10.99
CA GLY A 8 -52.88 -11.96 12.14
C GLY A 8 -52.66 -12.94 13.30
N CYS A 9 -51.42 -13.36 13.47
CA CYS A 9 -50.87 -13.51 14.81
C CYS A 9 -49.49 -12.85 14.82
N LEU A 10 -49.47 -11.65 15.41
CA LEU A 10 -48.32 -10.83 15.69
C LEU A 10 -47.52 -11.52 16.79
N PHE A 11 -46.44 -12.23 16.46
CA PHE A 11 -45.52 -12.75 17.47
C PHE A 11 -44.49 -11.67 17.80
N VAL A 12 -44.82 -10.88 18.82
CA VAL A 12 -43.89 -9.97 19.49
C VAL A 12 -43.09 -10.82 20.46
N CYS A 13 -41.86 -11.20 20.09
CA CYS A 13 -40.84 -11.62 21.05
C CYS A 13 -39.89 -10.44 21.27
N ALA A 14 -40.32 -9.53 22.15
CA ALA A 14 -39.42 -8.63 22.84
C ALA A 14 -38.68 -9.43 23.92
N VAL A 15 -37.39 -9.68 23.71
CA VAL A 15 -36.44 -9.96 24.79
C VAL A 15 -35.33 -8.92 24.67
N GLN A 16 -35.47 -7.88 25.48
CA GLN A 16 -34.36 -7.00 25.86
C GLN A 16 -33.60 -7.64 27.03
N LEU A 17 -32.39 -7.10 27.23
CA LEU A 17 -31.41 -7.31 28.31
C LEU A 17 -30.38 -8.41 28.06
N LEU A 18 -29.08 -8.19 28.24
CA LEU A 18 -28.23 -7.02 28.49
C LEU A 18 -26.80 -7.62 28.57
N LEU A 19 -25.79 -6.78 28.39
CA LEU A 19 -24.36 -7.02 28.70
C LEU A 19 -23.56 -7.82 27.67
N GLY A 20 -22.59 -7.12 27.09
CA GLY A 20 -21.57 -7.72 26.23
C GLY A 20 -21.08 -6.75 25.18
N GLY A 21 -20.73 -5.52 25.57
CA GLY A 21 -19.83 -4.70 24.78
C GLY A 21 -18.49 -5.43 24.66
N CYS A 22 -18.39 -6.34 23.69
CA CYS A 22 -17.13 -6.57 23.02
C CYS A 22 -17.06 -5.48 21.97
N GLY A 23 -16.43 -4.36 22.35
CA GLY A 23 -15.73 -3.59 21.35
C GLY A 23 -14.91 -4.59 20.57
N ILE A 24 -15.24 -4.74 19.29
CA ILE A 24 -14.27 -5.18 18.31
C ILE A 24 -13.27 -4.02 18.28
N LEU A 25 -12.38 -3.99 19.27
CA LEU A 25 -11.07 -3.41 19.11
C LEU A 25 -10.46 -4.30 18.03
N GLY A 26 -10.68 -3.92 16.77
CA GLY A 26 -9.70 -4.21 15.74
C GLY A 26 -8.42 -3.63 16.29
N SER A 27 -7.58 -4.49 16.85
CA SER A 27 -6.16 -4.20 16.86
C SER A 27 -5.84 -4.02 15.38
N GLU A 28 -5.56 -2.78 15.02
CA GLU A 28 -4.84 -2.46 13.81
C GLU A 28 -3.69 -3.48 13.71
N PRO A 29 -3.40 -4.05 12.53
CA PRO A 29 -2.24 -4.90 12.41
C PRO A 29 -1.04 -4.01 12.72
N ASP A 30 -0.53 -4.12 13.96
CA ASP A 30 0.71 -3.51 14.40
C ASP A 30 1.81 -4.11 13.52
N ASN A 31 2.10 -3.41 12.43
CA ASN A 31 3.37 -3.32 11.71
C ASN A 31 4.37 -4.43 12.05
N MET A 32 4.27 -5.54 11.32
CA MET A 32 5.27 -6.60 11.28
C MET A 32 6.44 -6.20 10.38
N PRO A 33 7.67 -6.75 10.54
CA PRO A 33 8.09 -7.77 11.51
C PRO A 33 8.58 -7.22 12.87
N TYR A 34 8.54 -8.14 13.85
CA TYR A 34 8.87 -8.03 15.28
C TYR A 34 10.32 -7.58 15.59
N GLU A 35 10.56 -6.28 15.67
CA GLU A 35 11.59 -5.77 16.59
C GLU A 35 10.92 -4.93 17.69
N PRO A 36 10.58 -5.55 18.85
CA PRO A 36 9.83 -4.90 19.92
C PRO A 36 10.43 -3.59 20.44
N ASP A 37 11.73 -3.36 20.20
CA ASP A 37 12.49 -2.24 20.72
C ASP A 37 12.87 -1.20 19.64
N THR A 38 12.51 -1.42 18.38
CA THR A 38 12.81 -0.48 17.28
C THR A 38 11.55 0.33 16.93
N PRO A 39 11.48 1.64 17.25
CA PRO A 39 10.30 2.45 16.94
C PRO A 39 9.99 2.42 15.44
N ALA A 40 8.70 2.47 15.10
CA ALA A 40 8.25 2.67 13.72
C ALA A 40 8.91 3.92 13.13
N PRO A 41 9.42 3.88 11.88
CA PRO A 41 9.88 5.11 11.27
C PRO A 41 8.68 6.01 11.07
N ALA A 42 8.95 7.32 10.93
CA ALA A 42 7.92 8.23 10.46
C ALA A 42 7.40 7.79 9.09
N ALA A 43 6.12 8.07 8.80
CA ALA A 43 5.59 7.89 7.46
C ALA A 43 6.44 8.65 6.43
N HIS A 44 6.47 8.17 5.19
CA HIS A 44 7.09 8.93 4.12
C HIS A 44 6.39 10.27 3.96
N ASP A 45 7.19 11.30 3.74
CA ASP A 45 6.77 12.69 3.57
C ASP A 45 7.73 13.39 2.61
N GLY A 46 7.18 14.29 1.80
CA GLY A 46 7.91 15.04 0.79
C GLY A 46 7.77 14.47 -0.62
N VAL A 47 8.51 15.09 -1.54
CA VAL A 47 8.50 14.74 -2.97
C VAL A 47 9.67 13.83 -3.27
N PHE A 48 9.42 12.76 -4.00
CA PHE A 48 10.42 11.82 -4.50
C PHE A 48 10.39 11.82 -6.02
N THR A 49 11.55 11.96 -6.65
CA THR A 49 11.66 12.07 -8.11
C THR A 49 12.50 10.94 -8.70
N SER A 50 12.14 10.54 -9.92
CA SER A 50 12.89 9.62 -10.78
C SER A 50 12.98 10.21 -12.19
N GLU A 51 13.64 9.52 -13.11
CA GLU A 51 13.65 9.91 -14.52
C GLU A 51 12.27 9.78 -15.21
N HIS A 52 11.35 9.01 -14.62
CA HIS A 52 10.03 8.70 -15.19
C HIS A 52 8.85 9.34 -14.45
N GLY A 53 9.11 10.24 -13.51
CA GLY A 53 8.05 10.95 -12.80
C GLY A 53 8.35 11.22 -11.33
N SER A 54 7.31 11.60 -10.59
CA SER A 54 7.39 11.93 -9.17
C SER A 54 6.30 11.27 -8.34
N MET A 55 6.57 11.12 -7.04
CA MET A 55 5.60 10.77 -6.02
C MET A 55 5.72 11.74 -4.84
N ARG A 56 4.61 12.34 -4.44
CA ARG A 56 4.54 13.17 -3.22
C ARG A 56 3.79 12.43 -2.15
N PHE A 57 4.43 12.22 -1.01
CA PHE A 57 3.82 11.65 0.18
C PHE A 57 3.44 12.78 1.13
N ASN A 58 2.26 12.69 1.75
CA ASN A 58 1.72 13.77 2.60
C ASN A 58 2.05 13.60 4.10
N GLY A 59 2.87 12.62 4.47
CA GLY A 59 3.26 12.37 5.85
C GLY A 59 2.17 11.77 6.75
N ASP A 60 0.99 11.45 6.22
CA ASP A 60 -0.13 10.87 6.98
C ASP A 60 -0.13 9.33 7.01
N GLY A 61 0.84 8.70 6.36
CA GLY A 61 0.98 7.25 6.27
C GLY A 61 0.05 6.55 5.26
N THR A 62 -0.74 7.30 4.48
CA THR A 62 -1.70 6.68 3.54
C THR A 62 -1.88 7.41 2.22
N SER A 63 -1.86 8.74 2.18
CA SER A 63 -2.15 9.49 0.96
C SER A 63 -0.88 9.86 0.19
N LEU A 64 -1.01 9.86 -1.14
CA LEU A 64 0.06 10.29 -2.03
C LEU A 64 -0.49 10.94 -3.32
N GLU A 65 0.37 11.68 -4.00
CA GLU A 65 0.15 12.16 -5.36
C GLU A 65 1.23 11.57 -6.27
N THR A 66 0.87 11.05 -7.45
CA THR A 66 1.82 10.58 -8.48
C THR A 66 1.78 11.52 -9.67
N ASP A 67 2.91 11.71 -10.35
CA ASP A 67 2.95 12.30 -11.69
C ASP A 67 3.91 11.48 -12.54
N PHE A 68 3.38 10.48 -13.25
CA PHE A 68 4.17 9.51 -14.01
C PHE A 68 4.14 9.81 -15.51
N ASP A 69 5.27 9.61 -16.17
CA ASP A 69 5.33 9.64 -17.62
C ASP A 69 4.63 8.41 -18.23
N ALA A 70 4.51 8.42 -19.57
CA ALA A 70 3.87 7.35 -20.30
C ALA A 70 4.58 5.98 -20.15
N GLU A 71 5.89 5.97 -19.89
CA GLU A 71 6.66 4.73 -19.77
C GLU A 71 6.38 4.04 -18.43
N LEU A 72 6.48 4.77 -17.32
CA LEU A 72 6.16 4.23 -16.00
C LEU A 72 4.67 3.96 -15.82
N ALA A 73 3.79 4.77 -16.42
CA ALA A 73 2.36 4.48 -16.47
C ALA A 73 2.08 3.14 -17.17
N ALA A 74 2.75 2.86 -18.29
CA ALA A 74 2.62 1.58 -18.99
C ALA A 74 3.17 0.40 -18.19
N LEU A 75 4.28 0.58 -17.46
CA LEU A 75 4.89 -0.45 -16.61
C LEU A 75 4.03 -0.80 -15.39
N THR A 76 3.49 0.21 -14.73
CA THR A 76 2.68 0.04 -13.51
C THR A 76 1.23 -0.32 -13.81
N GLY A 77 0.70 0.12 -14.96
CA GLY A 77 -0.73 0.07 -15.27
C GLY A 77 -1.55 1.19 -14.62
N LEU A 78 -0.89 2.18 -14.01
CA LEU A 78 -1.52 3.38 -13.47
C LEU A 78 -1.73 4.44 -14.59
N PRO A 79 -2.64 5.41 -14.39
CA PRO A 79 -2.80 6.51 -15.34
C PRO A 79 -1.55 7.38 -15.45
N GLU A 80 -1.26 7.88 -16.65
CA GLU A 80 -0.24 8.92 -16.89
C GLU A 80 -0.63 10.25 -16.23
N GLY A 81 0.38 11.03 -15.85
CA GLY A 81 0.25 12.39 -15.33
C GLY A 81 -0.13 12.45 -13.85
N ALA A 82 -0.48 13.65 -13.41
CA ALA A 82 -0.83 13.94 -12.03
C ALA A 82 -2.11 13.21 -11.57
N GLN A 83 -2.00 12.41 -10.51
CA GLN A 83 -3.08 11.69 -9.86
C GLN A 83 -2.98 11.79 -8.33
N THR A 84 -4.12 11.72 -7.66
CA THR A 84 -4.17 11.56 -6.19
C THR A 84 -4.60 10.13 -5.87
N GLY A 85 -3.97 9.54 -4.86
CA GLY A 85 -4.22 8.17 -4.48
C GLY A 85 -3.85 7.87 -3.04
N SER A 86 -3.75 6.57 -2.75
CA SER A 86 -3.23 6.06 -1.49
C SER A 86 -2.21 4.96 -1.71
N TYR A 87 -1.39 4.72 -0.68
CA TYR A 87 -0.44 3.62 -0.67
C TYR A 87 -0.56 2.77 0.58
N VAL A 88 -0.04 1.55 0.46
CA VAL A 88 0.25 0.66 1.57
C VAL A 88 1.55 -0.07 1.27
N PHE A 89 2.48 -0.10 2.23
CA PHE A 89 3.65 -0.95 2.15
C PHE A 89 3.32 -2.36 2.61
N LEU A 90 3.79 -3.37 1.87
CA LEU A 90 3.41 -4.75 2.03
C LEU A 90 4.63 -5.66 2.22
N SER A 91 4.45 -6.72 3.00
CA SER A 91 5.49 -7.71 3.31
C SER A 91 5.92 -8.58 2.13
N GLY A 92 5.19 -8.53 1.01
CA GLY A 92 5.23 -9.59 0.01
C GLY A 92 4.59 -10.90 0.49
N ASP A 93 4.46 -11.85 -0.43
CA ASP A 93 3.88 -13.17 -0.17
C ASP A 93 4.72 -13.97 0.83
N LEU A 94 4.29 -14.02 2.10
CA LEU A 94 5.01 -14.65 3.22
C LEU A 94 4.21 -15.83 3.81
N PRO A 95 4.43 -17.07 3.35
CA PRO A 95 3.72 -18.24 3.87
C PRO A 95 3.75 -18.31 5.42
N PRO A 96 2.62 -18.61 6.11
CA PRO A 96 1.33 -19.05 5.59
C PRO A 96 0.35 -17.90 5.26
N HIS A 97 0.78 -16.65 5.38
CA HIS A 97 -0.06 -15.47 5.23
C HIS A 97 0.29 -14.77 3.90
N GLY A 98 -0.69 -14.35 3.11
CA GLY A 98 -0.40 -13.54 1.92
C GLY A 98 0.23 -12.19 2.31
N SER A 99 0.49 -11.33 1.32
CA SER A 99 0.98 -9.97 1.56
C SER A 99 0.14 -9.24 2.61
N MET A 100 0.81 -8.68 3.63
CA MET A 100 0.17 -7.93 4.72
C MET A 100 0.80 -6.54 4.87
N PRO A 101 0.05 -5.54 5.38
CA PRO A 101 0.60 -4.21 5.68
C PRO A 101 1.77 -4.27 6.65
N VAL A 102 2.85 -3.55 6.33
CA VAL A 102 4.08 -3.46 7.12
C VAL A 102 4.67 -2.05 7.05
N ARG A 103 5.70 -1.78 7.87
CA ARG A 103 6.51 -0.56 7.75
C ARG A 103 7.35 -0.59 6.48
N TYR A 104 7.63 0.58 5.91
CA TYR A 104 8.38 0.69 4.65
C TYR A 104 9.76 0.05 4.74
N ASP A 105 10.45 0.15 5.89
CA ASP A 105 11.81 -0.38 6.10
C ASP A 105 11.86 -1.90 6.03
N THR A 106 10.69 -2.56 6.07
CA THR A 106 10.54 -4.01 6.00
C THR A 106 9.70 -4.47 4.81
N ALA A 107 9.32 -3.53 3.95
CA ALA A 107 8.45 -3.78 2.82
C ALA A 107 9.19 -4.46 1.67
N HIS A 108 8.52 -5.42 1.05
CA HIS A 108 8.95 -6.05 -0.20
C HIS A 108 8.11 -5.60 -1.39
N GLU A 109 6.94 -5.03 -1.11
CA GLU A 109 5.96 -4.60 -2.09
C GLU A 109 5.38 -3.24 -1.67
N MET A 110 4.97 -2.44 -2.64
CA MET A 110 4.17 -1.24 -2.42
C MET A 110 2.89 -1.35 -3.25
N GLN A 111 1.76 -1.24 -2.58
CA GLN A 111 0.47 -1.11 -3.24
C GLN A 111 0.17 0.37 -3.46
N ILE A 112 -0.23 0.75 -4.67
CA ILE A 112 -0.71 2.09 -5.00
C ILE A 112 -2.14 1.97 -5.52
N ASN A 113 -3.02 2.80 -4.97
CA ASN A 113 -4.42 2.89 -5.37
C ASN A 113 -4.70 4.29 -5.93
N VAL A 114 -5.09 4.34 -7.20
CA VAL A 114 -5.50 5.57 -7.88
C VAL A 114 -6.84 5.30 -8.56
N ASN A 115 -7.85 6.11 -8.24
CA ASN A 115 -9.23 5.89 -8.70
C ASN A 115 -9.72 4.46 -8.36
N GLU A 116 -10.14 3.69 -9.36
CA GLU A 116 -10.56 2.28 -9.22
C GLU A 116 -9.44 1.28 -9.55
N ILE A 117 -8.21 1.76 -9.77
CA ILE A 117 -7.04 0.95 -10.13
C ILE A 117 -6.20 0.71 -8.89
N SER A 118 -5.83 -0.55 -8.66
CA SER A 118 -4.94 -0.96 -7.58
C SER A 118 -3.82 -1.81 -8.16
N VAL A 119 -2.59 -1.40 -7.94
CA VAL A 119 -1.39 -2.08 -8.43
C VAL A 119 -0.47 -2.40 -7.26
N VAL A 120 0.16 -3.57 -7.31
CA VAL A 120 1.19 -3.97 -6.35
C VAL A 120 2.50 -4.05 -7.11
N ILE A 121 3.50 -3.31 -6.63
CA ILE A 121 4.81 -3.16 -7.26
C ILE A 121 5.85 -3.75 -6.31
N ASP A 122 6.75 -4.60 -6.82
CA ASP A 122 7.88 -5.12 -6.04
C ASP A 122 8.84 -3.98 -5.69
N MET A 123 9.31 -3.92 -4.45
CA MET A 123 10.36 -2.99 -4.01
C MET A 123 11.70 -3.71 -4.05
N GLY A 124 12.64 -3.25 -4.87
CA GLY A 124 13.90 -3.98 -5.06
C GLY A 124 14.90 -3.28 -5.96
N ILE A 125 16.16 -3.71 -5.85
CA ILE A 125 17.28 -3.19 -6.63
C ILE A 125 17.71 -4.25 -7.65
N ALA A 126 17.80 -3.87 -8.92
CA ALA A 126 18.30 -4.76 -9.96
C ALA A 126 19.83 -4.68 -10.08
N SER A 127 20.45 -5.77 -10.54
CA SER A 127 21.86 -5.71 -10.95
C SER A 127 22.01 -4.93 -12.25
N GLU A 128 23.16 -4.28 -12.46
CA GLU A 128 23.43 -3.52 -13.70
C GLU A 128 23.29 -4.36 -14.98
N ASP A 129 23.57 -5.66 -14.89
CA ASP A 129 23.39 -6.59 -16.03
C ASP A 129 21.93 -7.02 -16.24
N GLY A 130 21.03 -6.65 -15.33
CA GLY A 130 19.61 -6.94 -15.32
C GLY A 130 19.26 -8.42 -15.13
N LYS A 131 20.22 -9.27 -14.73
CA LYS A 131 19.97 -10.72 -14.58
C LYS A 131 19.46 -11.10 -13.19
N THR A 132 19.72 -10.27 -12.21
CA THR A 132 19.35 -10.52 -10.83
C THR A 132 18.68 -9.29 -10.25
N ALA A 133 17.86 -9.50 -9.23
CA ALA A 133 17.29 -8.44 -8.43
C ALA A 133 17.26 -8.88 -6.98
N GLN A 134 17.41 -7.91 -6.09
CA GLN A 134 17.29 -8.10 -4.66
C GLN A 134 16.00 -7.44 -4.18
N VAL A 135 15.18 -8.21 -3.49
CA VAL A 135 14.02 -7.76 -2.70
C VAL A 135 14.36 -8.11 -1.25
N GLY A 136 14.00 -7.25 -0.30
CA GLY A 136 14.38 -7.42 1.09
C GLY A 136 14.16 -6.20 1.97
N VAL A 137 14.49 -6.36 3.25
CA VAL A 137 14.46 -5.33 4.30
C VAL A 137 15.52 -4.24 4.02
N ASP A 138 15.25 -3.01 4.45
CA ASP A 138 16.08 -1.80 4.30
C ASP A 138 16.35 -1.37 2.84
N ILE A 139 15.56 -1.89 1.90
CA ILE A 139 15.59 -1.46 0.51
C ILE A 139 14.94 -0.08 0.36
N VAL A 140 13.72 0.07 0.86
CA VAL A 140 13.03 1.36 0.98
C VAL A 140 13.55 2.08 2.22
N THR A 141 13.88 3.36 2.08
CA THR A 141 14.39 4.20 3.18
C THR A 141 13.70 5.57 3.14
N PRO A 142 13.84 6.43 4.18
CA PRO A 142 13.27 7.78 4.16
C PRO A 142 13.62 8.61 2.90
N GLU A 143 14.76 8.29 2.26
CA GLU A 143 15.32 9.08 1.16
C GLU A 143 15.17 8.38 -0.20
N ARG A 144 14.73 7.12 -0.24
CA ARG A 144 14.63 6.37 -1.51
C ARG A 144 13.53 5.30 -1.54
N ILE A 145 12.94 5.14 -2.72
CA ILE A 145 11.95 4.09 -3.02
C ILE A 145 12.33 3.45 -4.38
N PRO A 146 12.95 2.27 -4.39
CA PRO A 146 13.26 1.56 -5.63
C PRO A 146 12.10 0.65 -6.05
N MET A 147 11.47 0.99 -7.18
CA MET A 147 10.42 0.17 -7.79
C MET A 147 11.04 -0.83 -8.77
N LEU A 148 10.88 -2.13 -8.50
CA LEU A 148 11.44 -3.20 -9.30
C LEU A 148 10.46 -3.66 -10.38
N PHE A 149 10.95 -3.74 -11.61
CA PHE A 149 10.20 -4.24 -12.75
C PHE A 149 10.94 -5.39 -13.44
N ARG A 150 10.18 -6.19 -14.18
CA ARG A 150 10.71 -7.28 -15.02
C ARG A 150 10.11 -7.20 -16.41
N GLN A 151 10.96 -7.06 -17.42
CA GLN A 151 10.56 -7.02 -18.83
C GLN A 151 11.55 -7.83 -19.66
N ASP A 152 11.04 -8.64 -20.60
CA ASP A 152 11.84 -9.47 -21.51
C ASP A 152 12.90 -10.34 -20.80
N GLY A 153 12.57 -10.83 -19.59
CA GLY A 153 13.46 -11.65 -18.78
C GLY A 153 14.60 -10.91 -18.09
N ARG A 154 14.60 -9.57 -18.12
CA ARG A 154 15.55 -8.71 -17.40
C ARG A 154 14.85 -7.94 -16.30
N SER A 155 15.55 -7.76 -15.18
CA SER A 155 15.13 -6.92 -14.08
C SER A 155 15.77 -5.54 -14.21
N PHE A 156 15.04 -4.50 -13.83
CA PHE A 156 15.52 -3.13 -13.69
C PHE A 156 14.69 -2.44 -12.61
N ASP A 157 15.26 -1.43 -11.97
CA ASP A 157 14.56 -0.62 -10.98
C ASP A 157 14.42 0.83 -11.44
N VAL A 158 13.28 1.43 -11.12
CA VAL A 158 13.07 2.88 -11.18
C VAL A 158 13.28 3.41 -9.77
N MET A 159 14.37 4.14 -9.60
CA MET A 159 14.76 4.70 -8.31
C MET A 159 14.11 6.08 -8.12
N PHE A 160 13.25 6.19 -7.11
CA PHE A 160 12.73 7.47 -6.64
C PHE A 160 13.58 7.96 -5.47
N ILE A 161 14.10 9.18 -5.55
CA ILE A 161 14.94 9.81 -4.52
C ILE A 161 14.21 11.02 -3.96
N LYS A 162 14.25 11.21 -2.63
CA LYS A 162 13.63 12.37 -1.98
C LYS A 162 14.33 13.67 -2.40
N ASP A 163 13.55 14.67 -2.76
CA ASP A 163 14.06 16.00 -3.10
C ASP A 163 14.45 16.75 -1.82
N GLU A 164 15.74 17.00 -1.62
CA GLU A 164 16.25 17.71 -0.43
C GLU A 164 15.76 19.18 -0.31
N HIS A 165 15.09 19.70 -1.34
CA HIS A 165 14.59 21.08 -1.39
C HIS A 165 13.09 21.22 -1.10
N SER A 166 12.36 20.13 -0.85
CA SER A 166 10.91 20.21 -0.58
C SER A 166 10.56 20.54 0.88
N GLU A 167 11.54 20.63 1.79
CA GLU A 167 11.32 20.89 3.23
C GLU A 167 11.37 22.39 3.61
N SER A 168 11.48 23.29 2.63
CA SER A 168 11.61 24.72 2.85
C SER A 168 10.52 25.55 2.19
N GLU A 169 9.26 25.37 2.58
CA GLU A 169 8.19 26.36 2.41
C GLU A 169 7.28 26.44 3.66
#